data_AF-A0A349PCX7-F1
#
_entry.id   AF-A0A349PCX7-F1
#
_cell.length_a   1.000
_cell.length_b   1.000
_cell.length_c   1.000
_cell.angle_alpha   90.00
_cell.angle_beta   90.00
_cell.angle_gamma   90.00
#
_symmetry.space_group_name_H-M   'P 1'
#
loop_
_entity.id
_entity.type
_entity.pdbx_description
1 polymer ?
#
loop_
_entity_poly.entity_id
_entity_poly.type
_entity_poly.pdbx_seq_one_letter_code
_entity_poly.pdbx_strand_id
1 'polypeptide(L)'
;MTKFLLPLLFLLPSGAYAIDKKFDLNAVTLEILREFPPALSPAVAVPRRADPQPEEKYFNAYILKAIDYLYKNYGLLGYDINSILTHDITYNTSGIVPARRAPLTMCVAAQMEIILTAYEIYAGETGDFSVYYYLPKRSFEGLSVTDLKGHIWVNPKFNANGTADALINFGMGEREPFENLRPGDFVNINRANRTGHAVTFIGYINKTGKILPRYDAGAVVGFKYFSSQGRLAAGEGGLDYRYAVFSKFGCPEMPYKRDCEVIYSADQRMLNTGTMLAPRFWTHTMPQASSETEGETTELNHGFFNGLTTDD
;
A
#
# COMPACT_ATOMS: atom_id res chain seq x y z
N MET A 1 3.88 -33.03 -59.53
CA MET A 1 4.91 -33.54 -60.47
C MET A 1 6.14 -32.69 -60.19
N THR A 2 7.18 -33.17 -59.52
CA THR A 2 8.15 -34.15 -60.00
C THR A 2 8.89 -34.79 -58.80
N LYS A 3 9.18 -36.09 -58.96
CA LYS A 3 9.99 -36.96 -58.08
C LYS A 3 11.47 -36.75 -58.39
N PHE A 4 12.38 -36.94 -57.41
CA PHE A 4 13.67 -37.67 -57.49
C PHE A 4 14.23 -37.76 -56.05
N LEU A 5 14.18 -38.91 -55.37
CA LEU A 5 15.14 -40.05 -55.35
C LEU A 5 16.50 -39.74 -54.65
N LEU A 6 16.63 -40.37 -53.46
CA LEU A 6 17.81 -40.79 -52.66
C LEU A 6 19.02 -41.31 -53.48
N PRO A 7 20.22 -41.69 -52.92
CA PRO A 7 20.65 -41.87 -51.50
C PRO A 7 22.12 -41.44 -51.18
N LEU A 8 22.57 -41.49 -49.91
CA LEU A 8 23.76 -42.29 -49.50
C LEU A 8 23.97 -42.33 -47.97
N LEU A 9 24.16 -43.57 -47.49
CA LEU A 9 24.59 -43.96 -46.15
C LEU A 9 26.03 -43.51 -45.84
N PHE A 10 26.27 -43.12 -44.58
CA PHE A 10 27.49 -43.49 -43.85
C PHE A 10 27.11 -43.90 -42.42
N LEU A 11 27.23 -45.18 -42.13
CA LEU A 11 27.21 -45.77 -40.79
C LEU A 11 28.64 -45.74 -40.24
N LEU A 12 28.84 -45.19 -39.03
CA LEU A 12 30.02 -45.44 -38.21
C LEU A 12 29.56 -45.97 -36.85
N PRO A 13 30.15 -47.06 -36.33
CA PRO A 13 29.84 -47.57 -35.00
C PRO A 13 30.76 -46.88 -33.97
N SER A 14 30.19 -45.98 -33.18
CA SER A 14 30.85 -45.47 -31.97
C SER A 14 30.60 -46.46 -30.84
N GLY A 15 31.60 -47.30 -30.55
CA GLY A 15 31.55 -48.23 -29.41
C GLY A 15 31.53 -47.46 -28.08
N ALA A 16 30.44 -47.63 -27.33
CA ALA A 16 30.37 -47.25 -25.93
C ALA A 16 30.47 -48.52 -25.08
N TYR A 17 31.67 -48.81 -24.56
CA TYR A 17 31.82 -49.69 -23.41
C TYR A 17 31.72 -48.84 -22.14
N ALA A 18 30.50 -48.66 -21.63
CA ALA A 18 30.31 -48.24 -20.26
C ALA A 18 30.18 -49.51 -19.40
N ILE A 19 31.19 -49.77 -18.58
CA ILE A 19 31.11 -50.74 -17.50
C ILE A 19 30.05 -50.21 -16.54
N ASP A 20 28.88 -50.84 -16.55
CA ASP A 20 27.79 -50.56 -15.63
C ASP A 20 28.18 -51.06 -14.23
N LYS A 21 28.98 -50.26 -13.52
CA LYS A 21 29.09 -50.39 -12.07
C LYS A 21 27.79 -49.88 -11.50
N LYS A 22 26.90 -50.82 -11.15
CA LYS A 22 25.71 -50.55 -10.32
C LYS A 22 26.11 -49.63 -9.18
N PHE A 23 25.58 -48.41 -9.22
CA PHE A 23 25.76 -47.42 -8.17
C PHE A 23 25.03 -47.94 -6.93
N ASP A 24 25.79 -48.41 -5.94
CA ASP A 24 25.24 -48.84 -4.65
C ASP A 24 25.25 -47.66 -3.68
N LEU A 25 24.08 -47.09 -3.44
CA LEU A 25 23.87 -46.00 -2.49
C LEU A 25 24.31 -46.35 -1.06
N ASN A 26 24.39 -47.64 -0.71
CA ASN A 26 24.82 -48.08 0.61
C ASN A 26 26.35 -48.08 0.78
N ALA A 27 27.10 -47.93 -0.31
CA ALA A 27 28.56 -47.87 -0.28
C ALA A 27 29.11 -46.44 -0.15
N VAL A 28 28.25 -45.42 -0.12
CA VAL A 28 28.67 -44.00 -0.01
C VAL A 28 28.92 -43.65 1.46
N THR A 29 30.19 -43.50 1.85
CA THR A 29 30.58 -43.01 3.17
C THR A 29 30.96 -41.53 3.12
N LEU A 30 30.93 -40.85 4.27
CA LEU A 30 31.35 -39.44 4.38
C LEU A 30 32.83 -39.22 4.03
N GLU A 31 33.68 -40.24 4.16
CA GLU A 31 35.08 -40.20 3.69
C GLU A 31 35.15 -40.07 2.16
N ILE A 32 34.35 -40.85 1.43
CA ILE A 32 34.33 -40.85 -0.04
C ILE A 32 33.89 -39.48 -0.58
N LEU A 33 32.97 -38.80 0.11
CA LEU A 33 32.53 -37.44 -0.26
C LEU A 33 33.61 -36.37 -0.06
N ARG A 34 34.61 -36.60 0.81
CA ARG A 34 35.71 -35.66 1.08
C ARG A 34 36.87 -35.79 0.11
N GLU A 35 36.98 -36.91 -0.61
CA GLU A 35 38.03 -37.15 -1.60
C GLU A 35 37.70 -36.57 -2.99
N PHE A 36 36.47 -36.08 -3.19
CA PHE A 36 36.14 -35.36 -4.43
C PHE A 36 36.84 -33.99 -4.43
N PRO A 37 37.67 -33.69 -5.44
CA PRO A 37 38.23 -32.36 -5.58
C PRO A 37 37.07 -31.36 -5.70
N PRO A 38 37.11 -30.21 -5.00
CA PRO A 38 36.10 -29.19 -5.18
C PRO A 38 36.09 -28.81 -6.66
N ALA A 39 34.91 -28.90 -7.28
CA ALA A 39 34.75 -28.45 -8.66
C ALA A 39 35.30 -27.02 -8.75
N LEU A 40 36.22 -26.79 -9.69
CA LEU A 40 36.70 -25.45 -10.00
C LEU A 40 35.50 -24.64 -10.49
N SER A 41 34.86 -23.93 -9.56
CA SER A 41 33.78 -23.01 -9.90
C SER A 41 34.36 -21.96 -10.84
N PRO A 42 33.79 -21.76 -12.04
CA PRO A 42 34.16 -20.61 -12.85
C PRO A 42 33.94 -19.35 -12.01
N ALA A 43 34.83 -18.36 -12.13
CA ALA A 43 34.68 -17.09 -11.45
C ALA A 43 33.34 -16.46 -11.85
N VAL A 44 32.31 -16.70 -11.04
CA VAL A 44 31.01 -16.06 -11.18
C VAL A 44 31.25 -14.61 -10.81
N ALA A 45 31.33 -13.75 -11.81
CA ALA A 45 31.17 -12.32 -11.61
C ALA A 45 29.86 -12.15 -10.83
N VAL A 46 29.97 -11.76 -9.56
CA VAL A 46 28.81 -11.50 -8.70
C VAL A 46 27.95 -10.50 -9.48
N PRO A 47 26.73 -10.87 -9.91
CA PRO A 47 25.86 -9.93 -10.59
C PRO A 47 25.70 -8.77 -9.62
N ARG A 48 26.06 -7.55 -10.05
CA ARG A 48 25.61 -6.34 -9.34
C ARG A 48 24.12 -6.53 -9.15
N ARG A 49 23.67 -6.56 -7.89
CA ARG A 49 22.25 -6.64 -7.53
C ARG A 49 21.54 -5.62 -8.39
N ALA A 50 20.71 -6.08 -9.33
CA ALA A 50 19.89 -5.18 -10.11
C ALA A 50 19.08 -4.36 -9.10
N ASP A 51 18.98 -3.06 -9.30
CA ASP A 51 18.09 -2.24 -8.49
C ASP A 51 16.70 -2.89 -8.52
N PRO A 52 16.05 -3.08 -7.36
CA PRO A 52 14.76 -3.73 -7.30
C PRO A 52 13.79 -3.01 -8.25
N GLN A 53 13.06 -3.78 -9.05
CA GLN A 53 12.03 -3.20 -9.91
C GLN A 53 11.09 -2.36 -9.03
N PRO A 54 10.62 -1.18 -9.46
CA PRO A 54 9.74 -0.32 -8.65
C PRO A 54 8.52 -1.07 -8.10
N GLU A 55 8.02 -2.05 -8.85
CA GLU A 55 6.91 -2.93 -8.44
C GLU A 55 7.22 -3.78 -7.20
N GLU A 56 8.50 -4.05 -6.93
CA GLU A 56 8.92 -4.75 -5.72
C GLU A 56 9.26 -3.82 -4.56
N LYS A 57 9.46 -2.51 -4.80
CA LYS A 57 9.81 -1.54 -3.74
C LYS A 57 8.59 -1.15 -2.91
N TYR A 58 7.44 -1.06 -3.53
CA TYR A 58 6.25 -0.44 -2.95
C TYR A 58 5.16 -1.45 -2.63
N PHE A 59 4.36 -1.12 -1.62
CA PHE A 59 3.27 -1.98 -1.15
C PHE A 59 1.94 -1.74 -1.88
N ASN A 60 1.93 -0.85 -2.88
CA ASN A 60 0.75 -0.37 -3.61
C ASN A 60 -0.15 -1.50 -4.14
N ALA A 61 0.42 -2.60 -4.64
CA ALA A 61 -0.38 -3.71 -5.15
C ALA A 61 -1.30 -4.30 -4.07
N TYR A 62 -0.80 -4.47 -2.85
CA TYR A 62 -1.60 -4.97 -1.72
C TYR A 62 -2.57 -3.93 -1.18
N ILE A 63 -2.20 -2.64 -1.21
CA ILE A 63 -3.12 -1.53 -0.92
C ILE A 63 -4.32 -1.56 -1.87
N LEU A 64 -4.09 -1.72 -3.19
CA LEU A 64 -5.16 -1.78 -4.18
C LEU A 64 -6.04 -3.04 -4.02
N LYS A 65 -5.45 -4.19 -3.68
CA LYS A 65 -6.21 -5.40 -3.34
C LYS A 65 -7.08 -5.19 -2.10
N ALA A 66 -6.56 -4.53 -1.07
CA ALA A 66 -7.32 -4.18 0.12
C ALA A 66 -8.50 -3.26 -0.20
N ILE A 67 -8.30 -2.27 -1.07
CA ILE A 67 -9.38 -1.39 -1.53
C ILE A 67 -10.47 -2.18 -2.27
N ASP A 68 -10.11 -3.07 -3.18
CA ASP A 68 -11.09 -3.90 -3.90
C ASP A 68 -11.90 -4.77 -2.93
N TYR A 69 -11.21 -5.44 -1.99
CA TYR A 69 -11.84 -6.22 -0.94
C TYR A 69 -12.79 -5.38 -0.08
N LEU A 70 -12.33 -4.23 0.40
CA LEU A 70 -13.09 -3.37 1.29
C LEU A 70 -14.30 -2.77 0.59
N TYR A 71 -14.17 -2.31 -0.66
CA TYR A 71 -15.31 -1.81 -1.43
C TYR A 71 -16.34 -2.90 -1.68
N LYS A 72 -15.90 -4.11 -2.06
CA LYS A 72 -16.80 -5.23 -2.35
C LYS A 72 -17.60 -5.69 -1.14
N ASN A 73 -16.99 -5.70 0.05
CA ASN A 73 -17.59 -6.30 1.24
C ASN A 73 -18.20 -5.24 2.20
N TYR A 74 -17.68 -4.02 2.19
CA TYR A 74 -18.02 -2.96 3.15
C TYR A 74 -18.26 -1.58 2.50
N GLY A 75 -18.29 -1.53 1.16
CA GLY A 75 -18.54 -0.31 0.40
C GLY A 75 -19.92 0.27 0.65
N LEU A 76 -19.99 1.60 0.73
CA LEU A 76 -21.24 2.35 0.84
C LEU A 76 -22.13 2.00 2.06
N LEU A 77 -21.57 1.48 3.16
CA LEU A 77 -22.35 1.10 4.34
C LEU A 77 -22.56 2.21 5.38
N GLY A 78 -22.22 3.46 5.02
CA GLY A 78 -22.41 4.64 5.84
C GLY A 78 -21.12 5.19 6.47
N TYR A 79 -21.18 6.47 6.86
CA TYR A 79 -20.08 7.22 7.46
C TYR A 79 -20.44 7.71 8.86
N ASP A 80 -19.50 7.61 9.80
CA ASP A 80 -19.58 8.28 11.10
C ASP A 80 -18.20 8.65 11.62
N ILE A 81 -18.02 9.94 11.95
CA ILE A 81 -16.78 10.51 12.45
C ILE A 81 -16.29 9.88 13.76
N ASN A 82 -17.19 9.27 14.54
CA ASN A 82 -16.84 8.61 15.80
C ASN A 82 -16.55 7.11 15.64
N SER A 83 -16.59 6.59 14.42
CA SER A 83 -16.44 5.18 14.11
C SER A 83 -15.03 4.85 13.61
N ILE A 84 -14.56 3.66 13.93
CA ILE A 84 -13.24 3.15 13.55
C ILE A 84 -13.43 1.72 13.08
N LEU A 85 -12.93 1.44 11.86
CA LEU A 85 -13.05 0.18 11.12
C LEU A 85 -14.51 -0.21 10.78
N THR A 86 -14.73 -0.74 9.59
CA THR A 86 -16.04 -1.30 9.20
C THR A 86 -16.28 -2.69 9.79
N HIS A 87 -15.23 -3.38 10.23
CA HIS A 87 -15.29 -4.70 10.84
C HIS A 87 -14.07 -4.94 11.74
N ASP A 88 -14.17 -5.93 12.62
CA ASP A 88 -13.05 -6.39 13.42
C ASP A 88 -11.97 -7.00 12.50
N ILE A 89 -10.71 -6.64 12.73
CA ILE A 89 -9.58 -7.17 11.94
C ILE A 89 -8.71 -8.04 12.83
N THR A 90 -8.42 -9.26 12.38
CA THR A 90 -7.50 -10.16 13.06
C THR A 90 -6.06 -9.70 12.83
N TYR A 91 -5.33 -9.43 13.92
CA TYR A 91 -3.92 -9.02 13.88
C TYR A 91 -3.01 -10.21 14.16
N ASN A 92 -3.01 -11.16 13.22
CA ASN A 92 -2.31 -12.44 13.32
C ASN A 92 -2.61 -13.12 14.69
N THR A 93 -1.60 -13.71 15.34
CA THR A 93 -1.72 -14.34 16.66
C THR A 93 -1.82 -13.35 17.82
N SER A 94 -1.76 -12.04 17.57
CA SER A 94 -1.77 -11.02 18.64
C SER A 94 -3.18 -10.59 19.04
N GLY A 95 -4.23 -11.16 18.42
CA GLY A 95 -5.64 -10.92 18.74
C GLY A 95 -6.34 -10.07 17.69
N ILE A 96 -7.34 -9.30 18.12
CA ILE A 96 -8.24 -8.53 17.24
C ILE A 96 -8.00 -7.03 17.46
N VAL A 97 -8.03 -6.25 16.38
CA VAL A 97 -8.23 -4.79 16.40
C VAL A 97 -9.73 -4.54 16.20
N PRO A 98 -10.45 -4.12 17.24
CA PRO A 98 -11.91 -4.09 17.19
C PRO A 98 -12.43 -2.87 16.42
N ALA A 99 -13.52 -3.07 15.68
CA ALA A 99 -14.35 -1.99 15.20
C ALA A 99 -15.12 -1.35 16.37
N ARG A 100 -15.40 -0.04 16.26
CA ARG A 100 -16.17 0.67 17.31
C ARG A 100 -17.67 0.66 17.04
N ARG A 101 -18.08 0.81 15.77
CA ARG A 101 -19.49 0.93 15.34
C ARG A 101 -19.67 0.40 13.92
N ALA A 102 -19.27 -0.85 13.70
CA ALA A 102 -19.47 -1.52 12.42
C ALA A 102 -20.93 -1.40 11.92
N PRO A 103 -21.17 -1.20 10.61
CA PRO A 103 -20.18 -1.16 9.52
C PRO A 103 -19.64 0.24 9.21
N LEU A 104 -19.83 1.21 10.10
CA LEU A 104 -19.46 2.61 9.85
C LEU A 104 -17.96 2.82 10.06
N THR A 105 -17.35 3.69 9.26
CA THR A 105 -15.95 4.10 9.45
C THR A 105 -15.76 5.56 9.06
N MET A 106 -14.71 6.20 9.58
CA MET A 106 -14.35 7.57 9.24
C MET A 106 -13.13 7.63 8.31
N CYS A 107 -12.85 8.80 7.72
CA CYS A 107 -11.85 8.93 6.65
C CYS A 107 -10.42 8.54 7.02
N VAL A 108 -9.91 9.01 8.17
CA VAL A 108 -8.56 8.63 8.66
C VAL A 108 -8.51 7.18 9.14
N ALA A 109 -9.61 6.68 9.72
CA ALA A 109 -9.75 5.28 10.12
C ALA A 109 -9.77 4.34 8.91
N ALA A 110 -10.38 4.76 7.80
CA ALA A 110 -10.38 4.00 6.55
C ALA A 110 -8.98 3.78 6.00
N GLN A 111 -8.06 4.75 6.13
CA GLN A 111 -6.68 4.55 5.69
C GLN A 111 -5.95 3.50 6.54
N MET A 112 -6.21 3.49 7.85
CA MET A 112 -5.71 2.44 8.75
C MET A 112 -6.30 1.07 8.41
N GLU A 113 -7.60 1.01 8.10
CA GLU A 113 -8.31 -0.20 7.69
C GLU A 113 -7.75 -0.79 6.39
N ILE A 114 -7.44 0.07 5.40
CA ILE A 114 -6.79 -0.33 4.15
C ILE A 114 -5.41 -0.96 4.44
N ILE A 115 -4.60 -0.35 5.30
CA ILE A 115 -3.27 -0.90 5.67
C ILE A 115 -3.41 -2.26 6.36
N LEU A 116 -4.31 -2.37 7.34
CA LEU A 116 -4.52 -3.61 8.10
C LEU A 116 -5.07 -4.74 7.20
N THR A 117 -5.98 -4.43 6.30
CA THR A 117 -6.49 -5.39 5.30
C THR A 117 -5.39 -5.80 4.32
N ALA A 118 -4.53 -4.86 3.90
CA ALA A 118 -3.40 -5.16 3.03
C ALA A 118 -2.38 -6.11 3.70
N TYR A 119 -2.21 -6.03 5.03
CA TYR A 119 -1.38 -6.98 5.77
C TYR A 119 -1.93 -8.40 5.72
N GLU A 120 -3.24 -8.56 5.91
CA GLU A 120 -3.90 -9.87 5.85
C GLU A 120 -3.74 -10.50 4.47
N ILE A 121 -4.00 -9.74 3.40
CA ILE A 121 -3.83 -10.21 2.03
C ILE A 121 -2.37 -10.56 1.74
N TYR A 122 -1.42 -9.69 2.12
CA TYR A 122 0.00 -9.93 1.92
C TYR A 122 0.48 -11.20 2.62
N ALA A 123 0.18 -11.35 3.91
CA ALA A 123 0.61 -12.50 4.69
C ALA A 123 -0.05 -13.79 4.19
N GLY A 124 -1.33 -13.73 3.81
CA GLY A 124 -2.05 -14.88 3.24
C GLY A 124 -1.49 -15.35 1.90
N GLU A 125 -1.11 -14.43 1.02
CA GLU A 125 -0.59 -14.77 -0.32
C GLU A 125 0.89 -15.15 -0.32
N THR A 126 1.70 -14.55 0.55
CA THR A 126 3.16 -14.72 0.54
C THR A 126 3.69 -15.67 1.62
N GLY A 127 2.90 -15.90 2.68
CA GLY A 127 3.37 -16.55 3.91
C GLY A 127 4.33 -15.70 4.74
N ASP A 128 4.58 -14.43 4.36
CA ASP A 128 5.41 -13.50 5.12
C ASP A 128 4.56 -12.71 6.13
N PHE A 129 4.75 -13.04 7.41
CA PHE A 129 4.07 -12.40 8.54
C PHE A 129 4.84 -11.19 9.12
N SER A 130 5.94 -10.76 8.49
CA SER A 130 6.78 -9.65 8.96
C SER A 130 6.01 -8.35 9.20
N VAL A 131 4.94 -8.11 8.42
CA VAL A 131 4.03 -6.97 8.57
C VAL A 131 3.47 -6.83 9.99
N TYR A 132 3.16 -7.96 10.64
CA TYR A 132 2.58 -7.98 11.98
C TYR A 132 3.62 -7.85 13.10
N TYR A 133 4.88 -8.15 12.80
CA TYR A 133 5.96 -8.10 13.79
C TYR A 133 6.66 -6.74 13.82
N TYR A 134 6.49 -5.93 12.77
CA TYR A 134 7.10 -4.62 12.69
C TYR A 134 6.49 -3.62 13.69
N LEU A 135 5.15 -3.62 13.82
CA LEU A 135 4.43 -2.84 14.83
C LEU A 135 3.59 -3.74 15.73
N PRO A 136 3.56 -3.49 17.05
CA PRO A 136 2.65 -4.19 17.93
C PRO A 136 1.20 -3.77 17.64
N LYS A 137 0.24 -4.68 17.88
CA LYS A 137 -1.21 -4.42 17.74
C LYS A 137 -1.64 -3.09 18.37
N ARG A 138 -1.10 -2.75 19.54
CA ARG A 138 -1.39 -1.50 20.26
C ARG A 138 -1.19 -0.24 19.41
N SER A 139 -0.26 -0.27 18.44
CA SER A 139 0.05 0.86 17.56
C SER A 139 -1.13 1.27 16.68
N PHE A 140 -2.07 0.34 16.44
CA PHE A 140 -3.32 0.56 15.71
C PHE A 140 -4.52 0.84 16.62
N GLU A 141 -4.34 0.77 17.93
CA GLU A 141 -5.40 0.97 18.93
C GLU A 141 -5.22 2.31 19.67
N GLY A 142 -3.98 2.61 20.04
CA GLY A 142 -3.58 3.81 20.78
C GLY A 142 -3.50 5.07 19.93
N LEU A 143 -3.33 6.21 20.62
CA LEU A 143 -3.23 7.54 20.02
C LEU A 143 -1.98 8.28 20.52
N SER A 144 -1.03 7.58 21.14
CA SER A 144 0.23 8.18 21.59
C SER A 144 1.17 8.46 20.42
N VAL A 145 2.24 9.23 20.66
CA VAL A 145 3.32 9.44 19.69
C VAL A 145 4.00 8.14 19.27
N THR A 146 3.91 7.08 20.07
CA THR A 146 4.49 5.77 19.73
C THR A 146 3.52 4.84 18.98
N ASP A 147 2.30 5.32 18.72
CA ASP A 147 1.25 4.57 18.03
C ASP A 147 1.00 5.16 16.62
N LEU A 148 1.07 4.31 15.59
CA LEU A 148 0.87 4.71 14.19
C LEU A 148 -0.48 5.40 14.00
N LYS A 149 -1.53 4.90 14.67
CA LYS A 149 -2.86 5.50 14.65
C LYS A 149 -2.86 6.94 15.17
N GLY A 150 -2.06 7.25 16.19
CA GLY A 150 -1.88 8.61 16.69
C GLY A 150 -1.37 9.57 15.61
N HIS A 151 -0.51 9.10 14.72
CA HIS A 151 0.00 9.90 13.59
C HIS A 151 -0.99 9.98 12.42
N ILE A 152 -1.69 8.89 12.10
CA ILE A 152 -2.72 8.86 11.05
C ILE A 152 -3.85 9.86 11.35
N TRP A 153 -4.15 10.07 12.63
CA TRP A 153 -5.17 11.03 13.10
C TRP A 153 -4.78 12.51 12.96
N VAL A 154 -3.67 12.81 12.28
CA VAL A 154 -3.16 14.16 11.99
C VAL A 154 -2.86 14.93 13.28
N ASN A 155 -1.62 14.79 13.74
CA ASN A 155 -1.12 15.50 14.91
C ASN A 155 0.16 16.28 14.55
N PRO A 156 0.08 17.61 14.41
CA PRO A 156 1.25 18.44 14.13
C PRO A 156 2.36 18.32 15.17
N LYS A 157 2.03 18.04 16.45
CA LYS A 157 3.03 17.81 17.51
C LYS A 157 3.84 16.54 17.27
N PHE A 158 3.26 15.57 16.58
CA PHE A 158 3.92 14.34 16.17
C PHE A 158 4.59 14.46 14.81
N ASN A 159 4.66 15.68 14.25
CA ASN A 159 5.10 15.95 12.89
C ASN A 159 4.35 15.07 11.87
N ALA A 160 3.02 14.97 12.02
CA ALA A 160 2.17 14.12 11.20
C ALA A 160 1.00 14.92 10.62
N ASN A 161 1.07 15.26 9.34
CA ASN A 161 -0.01 15.95 8.61
C ASN A 161 -0.96 14.98 7.89
N GLY A 162 -0.72 13.67 8.03
CA GLY A 162 -1.47 12.67 7.31
C GLY A 162 -0.87 11.28 7.38
N THR A 163 -1.49 10.34 6.66
CA THR A 163 -1.06 8.95 6.60
C THR A 163 0.34 8.80 6.01
N ALA A 164 0.73 9.63 5.04
CA ALA A 164 2.08 9.56 4.47
C ALA A 164 3.15 9.94 5.50
N ASP A 165 2.96 11.03 6.25
CA ASP A 165 3.88 11.39 7.35
C ASP A 165 3.88 10.32 8.45
N ALA A 166 2.74 9.72 8.76
CA ALA A 166 2.66 8.61 9.71
C ALA A 166 3.54 7.43 9.26
N LEU A 167 3.42 7.00 8.00
CA LEU A 167 4.25 5.92 7.48
C LEU A 167 5.75 6.27 7.51
N ILE A 168 6.11 7.51 7.17
CA ILE A 168 7.50 7.96 7.21
C ILE A 168 8.06 7.95 8.64
N ASN A 169 7.31 8.48 9.61
CA ASN A 169 7.75 8.56 11.01
C ASN A 169 7.97 7.16 11.62
N PHE A 170 7.27 6.15 11.11
CA PHE A 170 7.43 4.75 11.49
C PHE A 170 8.35 3.95 10.53
N GLY A 171 9.09 4.61 9.64
CA GLY A 171 10.07 3.96 8.76
C GLY A 171 9.45 3.01 7.72
N MET A 172 8.16 3.19 7.42
CA MET A 172 7.36 2.34 6.52
C MET A 172 7.02 3.01 5.19
N GLY A 173 7.38 4.27 5.00
CA GLY A 173 6.98 5.04 3.83
C GLY A 173 8.01 6.06 3.40
N GLU A 174 7.78 6.61 2.22
CA GLU A 174 8.51 7.75 1.69
C GLU A 174 7.55 8.78 1.10
N ARG A 175 8.01 10.03 1.08
CA ARG A 175 7.26 11.16 0.56
C ARG A 175 7.34 11.16 -0.96
N GLU A 176 6.22 11.42 -1.63
CA GLU A 176 6.13 11.42 -3.08
C GLU A 176 5.45 12.72 -3.54
N PRO A 177 6.03 13.51 -4.46
CA PRO A 177 5.34 14.66 -5.06
C PRO A 177 4.03 14.25 -5.72
N PHE A 178 3.05 15.17 -5.76
CA PHE A 178 1.74 14.87 -6.36
C PHE A 178 1.85 14.35 -7.80
N GLU A 179 2.80 14.88 -8.57
CA GLU A 179 3.05 14.57 -9.98
C GLU A 179 3.56 13.13 -10.22
N ASN A 180 4.06 12.51 -9.16
CA ASN A 180 4.64 11.17 -9.20
C ASN A 180 3.78 10.12 -8.49
N LEU A 181 2.62 10.52 -7.95
CA LEU A 181 1.71 9.61 -7.29
C LEU A 181 1.32 8.44 -8.19
N ARG A 182 1.28 7.26 -7.57
CA ARG A 182 0.87 5.99 -8.14
C ARG A 182 -0.42 5.51 -7.48
N PRO A 183 -1.24 4.73 -8.19
CA PRO A 183 -2.41 4.09 -7.57
C PRO A 183 -2.00 3.32 -6.31
N GLY A 184 -2.68 3.54 -5.19
CA GLY A 184 -2.33 2.98 -3.88
C GLY A 184 -1.52 3.90 -2.97
N ASP A 185 -1.09 5.08 -3.44
CA ASP A 185 -0.44 6.07 -2.58
C ASP A 185 -1.44 6.77 -1.67
N PHE A 186 -0.97 7.25 -0.51
CA PHE A 186 -1.80 7.95 0.45
C PHE A 186 -1.73 9.46 0.26
N VAL A 187 -2.87 10.12 0.42
CA VAL A 187 -3.01 11.57 0.30
C VAL A 187 -3.87 12.10 1.45
N ASN A 188 -3.36 13.08 2.20
CA ASN A 188 -4.23 13.94 2.99
C ASN A 188 -4.42 15.27 2.27
N ILE A 189 -5.69 15.60 2.03
CA ILE A 189 -6.11 16.83 1.36
C ILE A 189 -6.66 17.84 2.35
N ASN A 190 -6.41 19.11 2.05
CA ASN A 190 -7.04 20.24 2.71
C ASN A 190 -7.82 21.05 1.67
N ARG A 191 -8.95 21.61 2.08
CA ARG A 191 -9.86 22.36 1.21
C ARG A 191 -9.86 23.85 1.58
N ALA A 192 -10.21 24.70 0.62
CA ALA A 192 -10.28 26.15 0.83
C ALA A 192 -11.27 26.56 1.94
N ASN A 193 -12.29 25.73 2.20
CA ASN A 193 -13.28 25.92 3.26
C ASN A 193 -12.84 25.43 4.65
N ARG A 194 -11.54 25.15 4.87
CA ARG A 194 -10.95 24.71 6.16
C ARG A 194 -11.47 23.36 6.65
N THR A 195 -11.74 22.45 5.72
CA THR A 195 -11.94 21.03 6.02
C THR A 195 -10.84 20.21 5.35
N GLY A 196 -10.72 18.95 5.74
CA GLY A 196 -9.75 18.05 5.15
C GLY A 196 -10.22 16.61 5.14
N HIS A 197 -9.41 15.77 4.50
CA HIS A 197 -9.75 14.39 4.26
C HIS A 197 -8.49 13.54 4.06
N ALA A 198 -8.55 12.27 4.42
CA ALA A 198 -7.49 11.29 4.17
C ALA A 198 -7.99 10.28 3.15
N VAL A 199 -7.21 10.00 2.11
CA VAL A 199 -7.64 9.20 0.96
C VAL A 199 -6.50 8.35 0.40
N THR A 200 -6.85 7.30 -0.33
CA THR A 200 -5.89 6.58 -1.17
C THR A 200 -6.08 6.98 -2.63
N PHE A 201 -5.00 7.41 -3.28
CA PHE A 201 -4.97 7.84 -4.68
C PHE A 201 -5.20 6.65 -5.63
N ILE A 202 -6.04 6.85 -6.65
CA ILE A 202 -6.35 5.84 -7.69
C ILE A 202 -5.82 6.27 -9.06
N GLY A 203 -5.84 7.56 -9.37
CA GLY A 203 -5.33 8.06 -10.65
C GLY A 203 -5.70 9.51 -10.90
N TYR A 204 -4.94 10.18 -11.76
CA TYR A 204 -5.23 11.55 -12.15
C TYR A 204 -6.48 11.63 -13.01
N ILE A 205 -7.23 12.73 -12.95
CA ILE A 205 -8.42 12.94 -13.77
C ILE A 205 -8.36 14.26 -14.53
N ASN A 206 -8.99 14.28 -15.70
CA ASN A 206 -9.23 15.50 -16.47
C ASN A 206 -10.60 16.15 -16.15
N LYS A 207 -10.95 17.22 -16.87
CA LYS A 207 -12.22 17.97 -16.71
C LYS A 207 -13.49 17.13 -16.84
N THR A 208 -13.45 15.98 -17.50
CA THR A 208 -14.60 15.08 -17.67
C THR A 208 -14.62 13.94 -16.65
N GLY A 209 -13.68 13.93 -15.70
CA GLY A 209 -13.48 12.81 -14.78
C GLY A 209 -12.84 11.57 -15.43
N LYS A 210 -12.30 11.67 -16.66
CA LYS A 210 -11.58 10.55 -17.29
C LYS A 210 -10.24 10.37 -16.59
N ILE A 211 -9.95 9.13 -16.17
CA ILE A 211 -8.65 8.76 -15.60
C ILE A 211 -7.57 8.89 -16.68
N LEU A 212 -6.47 9.54 -16.32
CA LEU A 212 -5.30 9.74 -17.15
C LEU A 212 -4.21 8.70 -16.81
N PRO A 213 -3.42 8.23 -17.78
CA PRO A 213 -2.40 7.21 -17.54
C PRO A 213 -1.19 7.72 -16.75
N ARG A 214 -1.01 9.04 -16.68
CA ARG A 214 0.08 9.72 -15.96
C ARG A 214 -0.29 11.17 -15.69
N TYR A 215 0.49 11.84 -14.86
CA TYR A 215 0.35 13.28 -14.64
C TYR A 215 0.61 14.06 -15.93
N ASP A 216 -0.24 15.04 -16.20
CA ASP A 216 -0.13 16.00 -17.28
C ASP A 216 -0.63 17.36 -16.78
N ALA A 217 0.28 18.30 -16.56
CA ALA A 217 -0.04 19.62 -16.01
C ALA A 217 -1.10 20.40 -16.81
N GLY A 218 -1.23 20.13 -18.12
CA GLY A 218 -2.22 20.78 -18.98
C GLY A 218 -3.60 20.14 -18.94
N ALA A 219 -3.69 18.86 -18.56
CA ALA A 219 -4.93 18.08 -18.59
C ALA A 219 -5.50 17.76 -17.20
N VAL A 220 -4.65 17.62 -16.19
CA VAL A 220 -5.02 17.22 -14.83
C VAL A 220 -5.78 18.35 -14.14
N VAL A 221 -6.96 18.03 -13.61
CA VAL A 221 -7.75 18.95 -12.77
C VAL A 221 -7.90 18.49 -11.33
N GLY A 222 -7.44 17.28 -11.03
CA GLY A 222 -7.64 16.62 -9.76
C GLY A 222 -7.27 15.14 -9.85
N PHE A 223 -7.88 14.33 -9.01
CA PHE A 223 -7.63 12.89 -8.99
C PHE A 223 -8.82 12.07 -8.48
N LYS A 224 -8.89 10.81 -8.91
CA LYS A 224 -9.76 9.79 -8.34
C LYS A 224 -9.10 9.20 -7.11
N TYR A 225 -9.89 8.97 -6.08
CA TYR A 225 -9.43 8.37 -4.83
C TYR A 225 -10.45 7.39 -4.26
N PHE A 226 -10.02 6.64 -3.25
CA PHE A 226 -10.85 5.80 -2.39
C PHE A 226 -10.73 6.25 -0.93
N SER A 227 -11.85 6.39 -0.23
CA SER A 227 -11.89 6.71 1.21
C SER A 227 -13.28 6.47 1.79
N SER A 228 -13.45 6.77 3.09
CA SER A 228 -14.76 6.83 3.74
C SER A 228 -15.22 8.26 3.97
N GLN A 229 -16.38 8.62 3.40
CA GLN A 229 -17.01 9.94 3.57
C GLN A 229 -18.52 9.89 3.29
N GLY A 230 -19.22 10.97 3.57
CA GLY A 230 -20.65 11.14 3.27
C GLY A 230 -21.54 11.02 4.49
N ARG A 231 -22.75 10.49 4.30
CA ARG A 231 -23.78 10.44 5.35
C ARG A 231 -23.82 9.10 6.07
N LEU A 232 -24.56 9.10 7.19
CA LEU A 232 -24.74 7.93 8.06
C LEU A 232 -25.47 6.77 7.37
N ALA A 233 -26.41 7.06 6.46
CA ALA A 233 -27.22 6.05 5.82
C ALA A 233 -26.43 5.23 4.79
N ALA A 234 -26.72 3.92 4.73
CA ALA A 234 -26.19 3.05 3.69
C ALA A 234 -26.62 3.53 2.30
N GLY A 235 -25.70 3.47 1.33
CA GLY A 235 -25.83 4.07 0.00
C GLY A 235 -25.54 5.58 -0.05
N GLU A 236 -25.47 6.27 1.10
CA GLU A 236 -25.25 7.71 1.15
C GLU A 236 -23.82 8.10 1.59
N GLY A 237 -23.03 7.15 2.10
CA GLY A 237 -21.64 7.37 2.52
C GLY A 237 -20.91 6.07 2.87
N GLY A 238 -19.72 6.20 3.45
CA GLY A 238 -18.83 5.08 3.77
C GLY A 238 -17.73 4.92 2.72
N LEU A 239 -17.17 3.71 2.65
CA LEU A 239 -16.07 3.37 1.75
C LEU A 239 -16.50 3.44 0.28
N ASP A 240 -15.91 4.37 -0.48
CA ASP A 240 -16.35 4.70 -1.84
C ASP A 240 -15.24 5.30 -2.71
N TYR A 241 -15.44 5.25 -4.03
CA TYR A 241 -14.61 5.92 -5.03
C TYR A 241 -15.16 7.30 -5.38
N ARG A 242 -14.31 8.33 -5.29
CA ARG A 242 -14.73 9.72 -5.50
C ARG A 242 -13.65 10.53 -6.22
N TYR A 243 -14.01 11.76 -6.57
CA TYR A 243 -13.13 12.69 -7.27
C TYR A 243 -12.75 13.88 -6.39
N ALA A 244 -11.47 14.13 -6.21
CA ALA A 244 -10.96 15.38 -5.66
C ALA A 244 -10.69 16.34 -6.82
N VAL A 245 -11.24 17.55 -6.78
CA VAL A 245 -11.03 18.58 -7.80
C VAL A 245 -10.33 19.79 -7.18
N PHE A 246 -9.23 20.21 -7.80
CA PHE A 246 -8.48 21.35 -7.28
C PHE A 246 -9.25 22.66 -7.42
N SER A 247 -9.18 23.50 -6.40
CA SER A 247 -9.94 24.74 -6.25
C SER A 247 -9.89 25.66 -7.48
N LYS A 248 -8.73 25.77 -8.13
CA LYS A 248 -8.54 26.60 -9.33
C LYS A 248 -9.41 26.18 -10.53
N PHE A 249 -9.96 24.97 -10.52
CA PHE A 249 -10.83 24.44 -11.58
C PHE A 249 -12.32 24.45 -11.21
N GLY A 250 -12.69 24.98 -10.04
CA GLY A 250 -14.07 24.99 -9.56
C GLY A 250 -14.59 23.58 -9.23
N CYS A 251 -15.84 23.32 -9.61
CA CYS A 251 -16.52 22.06 -9.33
C CYS A 251 -17.29 21.57 -10.57
N PRO A 252 -16.58 21.10 -11.63
CA PRO A 252 -17.21 20.65 -12.87
C PRO A 252 -18.04 19.40 -12.63
N GLU A 253 -19.12 19.22 -13.39
CA GLU A 253 -19.92 17.99 -13.35
C GLU A 253 -19.07 16.78 -13.75
N MET A 254 -19.21 15.68 -13.01
CA MET A 254 -18.45 14.45 -13.22
C MET A 254 -19.30 13.21 -12.86
N PRO A 255 -18.94 12.00 -13.34
CA PRO A 255 -19.74 10.79 -13.09
C PRO A 255 -19.81 10.28 -11.64
N TYR A 256 -18.89 10.71 -10.76
CA TYR A 256 -18.84 10.29 -9.35
C TYR A 256 -18.98 11.51 -8.44
N LYS A 257 -19.32 11.26 -7.17
CA LYS A 257 -19.34 12.30 -6.13
C LYS A 257 -17.97 12.99 -6.02
N ARG A 258 -18.02 14.30 -5.76
CA ARG A 258 -16.86 15.18 -5.82
C ARG A 258 -16.58 15.81 -4.47
N ASP A 259 -15.30 15.92 -4.22
CA ASP A 259 -14.69 16.77 -3.23
C ASP A 259 -14.04 17.96 -3.95
N CYS A 260 -14.73 19.10 -3.97
CA CYS A 260 -14.27 20.30 -4.64
C CYS A 260 -13.50 21.21 -3.68
N GLU A 261 -12.87 22.25 -4.23
CA GLU A 261 -12.04 23.19 -3.47
C GLU A 261 -10.77 22.61 -2.84
N VAL A 262 -10.31 21.46 -3.33
CA VAL A 262 -9.06 20.85 -2.86
C VAL A 262 -7.88 21.76 -3.18
N ILE A 263 -7.03 22.00 -2.20
CA ILE A 263 -5.86 22.85 -2.37
C ILE A 263 -4.74 22.04 -3.03
N TYR A 264 -4.33 22.45 -4.22
CA TYR A 264 -3.09 21.97 -4.82
C TYR A 264 -1.91 22.75 -4.23
N SER A 265 -0.94 22.05 -3.63
CA SER A 265 0.23 22.67 -3.01
C SER A 265 1.42 21.71 -3.01
N ALA A 266 2.63 22.25 -3.15
CA ALA A 266 3.87 21.51 -2.88
C ALA A 266 4.19 21.41 -1.37
N ASP A 267 3.54 22.23 -0.54
CA ASP A 267 3.65 22.16 0.91
C ASP A 267 2.92 20.92 1.43
N GLN A 268 3.67 20.01 2.04
CA GLN A 268 3.20 18.72 2.56
C GLN A 268 2.30 18.85 3.80
N ARG A 269 2.21 20.05 4.38
CA ARG A 269 1.18 20.37 5.37
C ARG A 269 -0.18 20.64 4.73
N MET A 270 -0.19 21.05 3.46
CA MET A 270 -1.39 21.42 2.71
C MET A 270 -1.90 20.28 1.82
N LEU A 271 -0.99 19.52 1.24
CA LEU A 271 -1.26 18.32 0.44
C LEU A 271 -0.21 17.27 0.80
N ASN A 272 -0.50 16.45 1.82
CA ASN A 272 0.43 15.45 2.31
C ASN A 272 0.35 14.22 1.41
N THR A 273 1.46 13.80 0.83
CA THR A 273 1.49 12.75 -0.19
C THR A 273 2.66 11.80 0.04
N GLY A 274 2.40 10.50 -0.11
CA GLY A 274 3.47 9.52 0.01
C GLY A 274 3.00 8.09 -0.20
N THR A 275 3.98 7.21 -0.22
CA THR A 275 3.81 5.82 -0.60
C THR A 275 4.28 4.92 0.53
N MET A 276 3.64 3.75 0.65
CA MET A 276 4.06 2.73 1.59
C MET A 276 5.11 1.83 0.94
N LEU A 277 6.24 1.65 1.60
CA LEU A 277 7.29 0.74 1.20
C LEU A 277 6.84 -0.71 1.45
N ALA A 278 7.34 -1.65 0.66
CA ALA A 278 7.18 -3.07 0.96
C ALA A 278 7.97 -3.47 2.23
N PRO A 279 7.55 -4.50 2.98
CA PRO A 279 8.09 -4.81 4.32
C PRO A 279 9.60 -4.97 4.38
N ARG A 280 10.21 -5.54 3.34
CA ARG A 280 11.67 -5.73 3.24
C ARG A 280 12.48 -4.42 3.20
N PHE A 281 11.84 -3.28 2.99
CA PHE A 281 12.47 -1.95 2.95
C PHE A 281 12.18 -1.09 4.18
N TRP A 282 11.45 -1.61 5.16
CA TRP A 282 11.17 -0.85 6.38
C TRP A 282 12.42 -0.70 7.23
N THR A 283 12.60 0.48 7.84
CA THR A 283 13.87 0.87 8.47
C THR A 283 13.93 0.63 9.98
N HIS A 284 12.85 0.14 10.59
CA HIS A 284 12.67 0.03 12.04
C HIS A 284 12.82 1.35 12.80
N THR A 285 12.67 2.48 12.09
CA THR A 285 12.58 3.79 12.71
C THR A 285 11.25 3.90 13.43
N MET A 286 11.26 4.21 14.72
CA MET A 286 10.05 4.38 15.54
C MET A 286 10.13 5.72 16.26
N PRO A 287 9.04 6.49 16.33
CA PRO A 287 9.00 7.67 17.18
C PRO A 287 9.26 7.27 18.63
N GLN A 288 9.99 8.11 19.36
CA GLN A 288 10.17 7.97 20.80
C GLN A 288 9.43 9.11 21.49
N ALA A 289 8.83 8.82 22.64
CA ALA A 289 8.29 9.86 23.50
C ALA A 289 9.45 10.73 24.00
N SER A 290 9.37 12.02 23.72
CA SER A 290 10.22 13.04 24.36
C SER A 290 9.50 13.56 25.60
N SER A 291 10.21 14.25 26.49
CA SER A 291 9.58 14.94 27.63
C SER A 291 8.49 15.94 27.22
N GLU A 292 8.55 16.47 25.99
CA GLU A 292 7.56 17.40 25.44
C GLU A 292 6.31 16.70 24.91
N THR A 293 6.42 15.42 24.54
CA THR A 293 5.31 14.60 23.98
C THR A 293 4.86 13.51 24.95
N GLU A 294 5.43 13.46 26.15
CA GLU A 294 5.10 12.48 27.16
C GLU A 294 3.67 12.67 27.67
N GLY A 295 2.86 11.62 27.53
CA GLY A 295 1.43 11.67 27.86
C GLY A 295 0.56 12.39 26.82
N GLU A 296 1.13 12.94 25.74
CA GLU A 296 0.33 13.50 24.67
C GLU A 296 -0.38 12.40 23.87
N THR A 297 -1.68 12.56 23.71
CA THR A 297 -2.53 11.73 22.85
C THR A 297 -3.14 12.58 21.77
N THR A 298 -3.18 12.08 20.54
CA THR A 298 -3.82 12.80 19.44
C THR A 298 -5.33 12.92 19.67
N GLU A 299 -5.84 14.13 19.47
CA GLU A 299 -7.27 14.41 19.36
C GLU A 299 -7.60 14.77 17.92
N LEU A 300 -8.64 14.13 17.36
CA LEU A 300 -9.12 14.46 16.03
C LEU A 300 -9.76 15.85 16.04
N ASN A 301 -9.49 16.67 15.03
CA ASN A 301 -10.31 17.86 14.81
C ASN A 301 -11.60 17.50 14.05
N HIS A 302 -12.70 17.31 14.77
CA HIS A 302 -13.98 16.87 14.21
C HIS A 302 -14.60 17.87 13.22
N GLY A 303 -14.38 19.17 13.44
CA GLY A 303 -14.86 20.22 12.52
C GLY A 303 -14.11 20.20 11.19
N PHE A 304 -12.83 19.84 11.26
CA PHE A 304 -11.95 19.74 10.09
C PHE A 304 -12.17 18.43 9.30
N PHE A 305 -12.22 17.29 9.99
CA PHE A 305 -12.44 15.95 9.40
C PHE A 305 -13.90 15.50 9.46
N ASN A 306 -14.82 16.36 9.04
CA ASN A 306 -16.26 16.14 9.17
C ASN A 306 -16.84 15.10 8.19
N GLY A 307 -16.08 14.73 7.14
CA GLY A 307 -16.49 13.76 6.13
C GLY A 307 -17.57 14.22 5.16
N LEU A 308 -18.03 15.47 5.26
CA LEU A 308 -18.97 16.06 4.31
C LEU A 308 -18.22 16.62 3.12
N THR A 309 -18.79 16.44 1.92
CA THR A 309 -18.26 16.98 0.67
C THR A 309 -19.32 17.71 -0.12
N THR A 310 -18.95 18.24 -1.28
CA THR A 310 -19.83 19.06 -2.12
C THR A 310 -21.10 18.34 -2.53
N ASP A 311 -21.03 17.01 -2.70
CA ASP A 311 -22.14 16.18 -3.18
C ASP A 311 -22.79 15.32 -2.05
N ASP A 312 -22.55 15.65 -0.77
CA ASP A 312 -23.17 14.99 0.41
C ASP A 312 -24.10 15.91 1.20
#